data_AF-A0A369BBP0-F1
#
_entry.id   AF-A0A369BBP0-F1
#
_cell.length_a   1.000
_cell.length_b   1.000
_cell.length_c   1.000
_cell.angle_alpha   90.00
_cell.angle_beta   90.00
_cell.angle_gamma   90.00
#
_symmetry.space_group_name_H-M   'P 1'
#
loop_
_entity.id
_entity.type
_entity.pdbx_description
1 polymer ?
#
loop_
_entity_poly.entity_id
_entity_poly.type
_entity_poly.pdbx_seq_one_letter_code
_entity_poly.pdbx_strand_id
1 'polypeptide(L)'
;MRRIIHSSYKAFAVVICIVLLLTSLPLTLGGFMGKQKGDADAAGANDQKTASEISNMTGVSIEEVMRLKNGGRSWNEVLSALKDTYYIGSGSEKAKREELLLKAGLEEELVNSLKKEGFSDEDITYAKMLYDRVEFQLQQIEWNAEGSAAINGTTGEPDKAYRDNGAYRELAAKMDKSAAIRSMLRLKEDMKSIEAAFDEYLSSLQLDIDINERIMDKNSYLDKKDQKLFLLGAENIITISKIEEKALLQIQRGNSTASDFKQAGTDADGGPAAGKDSLSGTSPLPDMPDISAKDLRPKNPTDEIMEEIRQISPISPVNN
;
A
#
# COMPACT_ATOMS: atom_id res chain seq x y z
N MET A 1 4.70 -34.34 -71.37
CA MET A 1 4.70 -33.09 -70.57
C MET A 1 3.52 -32.17 -70.93
N ARG A 2 2.26 -32.58 -70.71
CA ARG A 2 1.08 -31.71 -70.95
C ARG A 2 0.02 -31.74 -69.83
N ARG A 3 0.28 -32.43 -68.71
CA ARG A 3 -0.68 -32.52 -67.58
C ARG A 3 -0.31 -31.69 -66.34
N ILE A 4 0.90 -31.12 -66.27
CA ILE A 4 1.35 -30.36 -65.09
C ILE A 4 0.91 -28.89 -65.17
N ILE A 5 0.55 -28.40 -66.36
CA ILE A 5 0.30 -26.99 -66.58
C ILE A 5 -1.12 -26.58 -66.10
N HIS A 6 -2.11 -27.47 -66.07
CA HIS A 6 -3.49 -27.10 -65.71
C HIS A 6 -3.78 -26.95 -64.20
N SER A 7 -2.89 -27.40 -63.31
CA SER A 7 -3.12 -27.34 -61.86
C SER A 7 -2.84 -25.94 -61.28
N SER A 8 -1.91 -25.21 -61.88
CA SER A 8 -1.41 -23.95 -61.33
C SER A 8 -2.40 -22.78 -61.52
N TYR A 9 -3.20 -22.82 -62.59
CA TYR A 9 -4.19 -21.77 -62.87
C TYR A 9 -5.39 -21.81 -61.91
N LYS A 10 -5.75 -23.01 -61.43
CA LYS A 10 -6.83 -23.17 -60.46
C LYS A 10 -6.43 -22.60 -59.10
N ALA A 11 -5.20 -22.82 -58.67
CA ALA A 11 -4.67 -22.24 -57.44
C ALA A 11 -4.58 -20.70 -57.54
N PHE A 12 -4.12 -20.18 -58.68
CA PHE A 12 -4.01 -18.73 -58.90
C PHE A 12 -5.39 -18.04 -58.94
N ALA A 13 -6.40 -18.67 -59.54
CA ALA A 13 -7.78 -18.16 -59.56
C ALA A 13 -8.40 -18.09 -58.15
N VAL A 14 -8.14 -19.08 -57.28
CA VAL A 14 -8.64 -19.09 -55.90
C VAL A 14 -8.01 -17.96 -55.08
N VAL A 15 -6.70 -17.71 -55.24
CA VAL A 15 -6.02 -16.62 -54.54
C VAL A 15 -6.57 -15.26 -54.98
N ILE A 16 -6.84 -15.06 -56.27
CA ILE A 16 -7.45 -13.81 -56.76
C ILE A 16 -8.87 -13.61 -56.22
N CYS A 17 -9.69 -14.66 -56.14
CA CYS A 17 -11.03 -14.57 -55.53
C CYS A 17 -10.99 -14.23 -54.04
N ILE A 18 -10.01 -14.75 -53.28
CA ILE A 18 -9.85 -14.44 -51.86
C ILE A 18 -9.39 -12.98 -51.67
N VAL A 19 -8.47 -12.50 -52.50
CA VAL A 19 -8.02 -11.10 -52.46
C VAL A 19 -9.15 -10.15 -52.83
N LEU A 20 -9.96 -10.48 -53.85
CA LEU A 20 -11.14 -9.66 -54.20
C LEU A 20 -12.18 -9.63 -53.07
N LEU A 21 -12.45 -10.77 -52.42
CA LEU A 21 -13.38 -10.83 -51.28
C LEU A 21 -12.87 -10.03 -50.06
N LEU A 22 -11.57 -10.07 -49.76
CA LEU A 22 -10.96 -9.31 -48.66
C LEU A 22 -10.95 -7.80 -48.92
N THR A 23 -10.82 -7.37 -50.18
CA THR A 23 -10.87 -5.94 -50.53
C THR A 23 -12.29 -5.35 -50.60
N SER A 24 -13.33 -6.19 -50.69
CA SER A 24 -14.73 -5.75 -50.68
C SER A 24 -15.33 -5.50 -49.28
N LEU A 25 -14.58 -5.79 -48.20
CA LEU A 25 -15.09 -5.72 -46.83
C LEU A 25 -15.03 -4.36 -46.09
N PRO A 26 -14.47 -3.24 -46.60
CA PRO A 26 -14.58 -1.97 -45.87
C PRO A 26 -15.74 -1.05 -46.33
N LEU A 27 -16.72 -1.52 -47.12
CA LEU A 27 -17.77 -0.62 -47.66
C LEU A 27 -19.24 -1.00 -47.35
N THR A 28 -19.51 -2.02 -46.54
CA THR A 28 -20.92 -2.41 -46.21
C THR A 28 -21.31 -2.31 -44.73
N LEU A 29 -20.46 -1.71 -43.88
CA LEU A 29 -20.82 -1.33 -42.49
C LEU A 29 -20.91 0.19 -42.30
N GLY A 30 -20.82 0.97 -43.38
CA GLY A 30 -20.92 2.43 -43.38
C GLY A 30 -22.20 2.91 -44.06
N GLY A 31 -23.36 2.70 -43.44
CA GLY A 31 -24.56 3.45 -43.81
C GLY A 31 -25.88 2.72 -43.56
N PHE A 32 -26.45 2.87 -42.36
CA PHE A 32 -27.86 3.23 -42.14
C PHE A 32 -28.14 3.38 -40.64
N MET A 33 -27.86 4.57 -40.07
CA MET A 33 -28.75 5.29 -39.15
C MET A 33 -28.05 6.55 -38.64
N GLY A 34 -28.53 7.70 -39.10
CA GLY A 34 -28.21 8.97 -38.47
C GLY A 34 -28.83 9.05 -37.08
N LYS A 35 -28.00 9.34 -36.08
CA LYS A 35 -28.34 10.17 -34.91
C LYS A 35 -27.06 10.62 -34.22
N GLN A 36 -26.89 11.95 -34.16
CA GLN A 36 -26.05 12.73 -33.25
C GLN A 36 -24.63 12.22 -32.97
N LYS A 37 -23.72 12.56 -33.88
CA LYS A 37 -22.27 12.55 -33.63
C LYS A 37 -21.92 13.84 -32.87
N GLY A 38 -22.06 13.78 -31.55
CA GLY A 38 -21.75 14.88 -30.63
C GLY A 38 -21.38 14.40 -29.21
N ASP A 39 -21.92 13.24 -28.79
CA ASP A 39 -21.76 12.75 -27.40
C ASP A 39 -21.02 11.40 -27.26
N ALA A 40 -20.71 10.70 -28.36
CA ALA A 40 -20.14 9.35 -28.30
C ALA A 40 -18.65 9.31 -27.90
N ASP A 41 -17.86 10.31 -28.29
CA ASP A 41 -16.44 10.38 -27.90
C ASP A 41 -16.27 10.82 -26.43
N ALA A 42 -17.21 11.61 -25.90
CA ALA A 42 -17.26 11.96 -24.47
C ALA A 42 -17.71 10.77 -23.59
N ALA A 43 -18.65 9.96 -24.08
CA ALA A 43 -19.09 8.75 -23.40
C ALA A 43 -17.98 7.68 -23.36
N GLY A 44 -17.22 7.49 -24.44
CA GLY A 44 -16.11 6.53 -24.48
C GLY A 44 -14.95 6.90 -23.54
N ALA A 45 -14.61 8.19 -23.45
CA ALA A 45 -13.58 8.66 -22.51
C ALA A 45 -14.00 8.50 -21.04
N ASN A 46 -15.27 8.74 -20.73
CA ASN A 46 -15.80 8.56 -19.39
C ASN A 46 -15.90 7.07 -19.00
N ASP A 47 -16.26 6.21 -19.96
CA ASP A 47 -16.31 4.77 -19.76
C ASP A 47 -14.91 4.19 -19.54
N GLN A 48 -13.89 4.68 -20.25
CA GLN A 48 -12.50 4.27 -20.04
C GLN A 48 -11.95 4.72 -18.68
N LYS A 49 -12.30 5.94 -18.23
CA LYS A 49 -11.97 6.42 -16.89
C LYS A 49 -12.62 5.56 -15.81
N THR A 50 -13.92 5.29 -15.95
CA THR A 50 -14.68 4.44 -15.02
C THR A 50 -14.11 3.02 -14.99
N ALA A 51 -13.73 2.47 -16.15
CA ALA A 51 -13.09 1.16 -16.23
C ALA A 51 -11.70 1.13 -15.55
N SER A 52 -10.92 2.22 -15.66
CA SER A 52 -9.64 2.37 -14.98
C SER A 52 -9.81 2.44 -13.45
N GLU A 53 -10.79 3.20 -12.96
CA GLU A 53 -11.11 3.28 -11.53
C GLU A 53 -11.57 1.92 -10.97
N ILE A 54 -12.43 1.22 -11.71
CA ILE A 54 -12.87 -0.13 -11.35
C ILE A 54 -11.70 -1.11 -11.40
N SER A 55 -10.83 -1.03 -12.40
CA SER A 55 -9.61 -1.84 -12.50
C SER A 55 -8.70 -1.64 -11.30
N ASN A 56 -8.47 -0.40 -10.88
CA ASN A 56 -7.66 -0.10 -9.71
C ASN A 56 -8.29 -0.61 -8.41
N MET A 57 -9.62 -0.50 -8.28
CA MET A 57 -10.36 -0.92 -7.08
C MET A 57 -10.50 -2.45 -6.97
N THR A 58 -10.70 -3.14 -8.11
CA THR A 58 -11.00 -4.59 -8.13
C THR A 58 -9.79 -5.45 -8.50
N GLY A 59 -8.73 -4.86 -9.05
CA GLY A 59 -7.55 -5.56 -9.56
C GLY A 59 -7.76 -6.29 -10.88
N VAL A 60 -8.91 -6.09 -11.54
CA VAL A 60 -9.29 -6.72 -12.82
C VAL A 60 -8.87 -5.84 -13.97
N SER A 61 -8.38 -6.40 -15.08
CA SER A 61 -7.86 -5.58 -16.20
C SER A 61 -8.95 -4.71 -16.84
N ILE A 62 -8.55 -3.54 -17.35
CA ILE A 62 -9.46 -2.59 -18.02
C ILE A 62 -10.19 -3.25 -19.18
N GLU A 63 -9.53 -4.15 -19.92
CA GLU A 63 -10.10 -4.88 -21.05
C GLU A 63 -11.26 -5.77 -20.61
N GLU A 64 -11.14 -6.44 -19.46
CA GLU A 64 -12.17 -7.30 -18.91
C GLU A 64 -13.36 -6.50 -18.37
N VAL A 65 -13.08 -5.37 -17.70
CA VAL A 65 -14.11 -4.40 -17.26
C VAL A 65 -14.89 -3.86 -18.46
N MET A 66 -14.18 -3.47 -19.53
CA MET A 66 -14.79 -2.96 -20.76
C MET A 66 -15.52 -4.06 -21.54
N ARG A 67 -15.07 -5.31 -21.50
CA ARG A 67 -15.77 -6.45 -22.10
C ARG A 67 -17.14 -6.66 -21.45
N LEU A 68 -17.21 -6.59 -20.12
CA LEU A 68 -18.47 -6.69 -19.38
C LEU A 68 -19.41 -5.51 -19.69
N LYS A 69 -18.86 -4.29 -19.78
CA LYS A 69 -19.62 -3.08 -20.15
C LYS A 69 -20.17 -3.16 -21.58
N ASN A 70 -19.36 -3.61 -22.53
CA ASN A 70 -19.73 -3.81 -23.94
C ASN A 70 -20.73 -4.95 -24.13
N GLY A 71 -20.85 -5.86 -23.14
CA GLY A 71 -21.90 -6.87 -23.06
C GLY A 71 -23.29 -6.31 -22.70
N GLY A 72 -23.45 -4.98 -22.61
CA GLY A 72 -24.72 -4.32 -22.31
C GLY A 72 -25.02 -4.17 -20.82
N ARG A 73 -24.06 -4.49 -19.94
CA ARG A 73 -24.22 -4.35 -18.48
C ARG A 73 -24.09 -2.91 -18.04
N SER A 74 -24.85 -2.52 -17.01
CA SER A 74 -24.65 -1.27 -16.30
C SER A 74 -23.38 -1.32 -15.43
N TRP A 75 -22.82 -0.17 -15.05
CA TRP A 75 -21.63 -0.12 -14.17
C TRP A 75 -21.84 -0.85 -12.83
N ASN A 76 -23.05 -0.80 -12.29
CA ASN A 76 -23.40 -1.54 -11.07
C ASN A 76 -23.41 -3.06 -11.30
N GLU A 77 -23.90 -3.53 -12.45
CA GLU A 77 -23.87 -4.95 -12.81
C GLU A 77 -22.45 -5.43 -13.14
N VAL A 78 -21.62 -4.57 -13.73
CA VAL A 78 -20.18 -4.83 -13.92
C VAL A 78 -19.53 -4.98 -12.55
N LEU A 79 -19.74 -4.04 -11.63
CA LEU A 79 -19.19 -4.12 -10.27
C LEU A 79 -19.69 -5.35 -9.51
N SER A 80 -20.98 -5.68 -9.56
CA SER A 80 -21.51 -6.87 -8.90
C SER A 80 -20.94 -8.15 -9.51
N ALA A 81 -20.83 -8.24 -10.83
CA ALA A 81 -20.25 -9.39 -11.49
C ALA A 81 -18.76 -9.55 -11.18
N LEU A 82 -18.01 -8.45 -11.11
CA LEU A 82 -16.61 -8.46 -10.71
C LEU A 82 -16.46 -8.84 -9.24
N LYS A 83 -17.34 -8.34 -8.35
CA LYS A 83 -17.37 -8.74 -6.94
C LYS A 83 -17.69 -10.22 -6.77
N ASP A 84 -18.65 -10.75 -7.51
CA ASP A 84 -19.03 -12.17 -7.46
C ASP A 84 -17.92 -13.05 -8.04
N THR A 85 -17.23 -12.60 -9.10
CA THR A 85 -16.07 -13.28 -9.69
C THR A 85 -14.83 -13.17 -8.79
N TYR A 86 -14.71 -12.11 -7.99
CA TYR A 86 -13.61 -11.91 -7.03
C TYR A 86 -13.86 -12.67 -5.71
N TYR A 87 -15.11 -12.78 -5.27
CA TYR A 87 -15.50 -13.66 -4.15
C TYR A 87 -15.46 -15.14 -4.54
N ILE A 88 -15.61 -15.45 -5.83
CA ILE A 88 -15.42 -16.79 -6.41
C ILE A 88 -14.18 -16.75 -7.31
N GLY A 89 -13.05 -16.30 -6.76
CA GLY A 89 -11.78 -16.36 -7.46
C GLY A 89 -11.52 -17.80 -7.88
N SER A 90 -11.56 -18.08 -9.19
CA SER A 90 -11.14 -19.38 -9.73
C SER A 90 -9.75 -19.69 -9.18
N GLY A 91 -9.56 -20.86 -8.55
CA GLY A 91 -8.34 -21.17 -7.80
C GLY A 91 -7.03 -20.96 -8.59
N SER A 92 -7.10 -20.93 -9.93
CA SER A 92 -6.02 -20.58 -10.84
C SER A 92 -5.47 -19.16 -10.66
N GLU A 93 -6.31 -18.13 -10.50
CA GLU A 93 -5.83 -16.75 -10.39
C GLU A 93 -5.30 -16.42 -8.99
N LYS A 94 -5.95 -16.98 -7.97
CA LYS A 94 -5.46 -16.91 -6.58
C LYS A 94 -4.07 -17.55 -6.46
N ALA A 95 -3.90 -18.75 -7.00
CA ALA A 95 -2.61 -19.45 -6.99
C ALA A 95 -1.51 -18.67 -7.74
N LYS A 96 -1.82 -18.06 -8.90
CA LYS A 96 -0.87 -17.21 -9.63
C LYS A 96 -0.48 -15.97 -8.84
N ARG A 97 -1.44 -15.30 -8.18
CA ARG A 97 -1.15 -14.13 -7.34
C ARG A 97 -0.32 -14.51 -6.12
N GLU A 98 -0.66 -15.60 -5.44
CA GLU A 98 0.12 -16.13 -4.32
C GLU A 98 1.54 -16.48 -4.75
N GLU A 99 1.72 -17.17 -5.89
CA GLU A 99 3.03 -17.47 -6.44
C GLU A 99 3.85 -16.20 -6.73
N LEU A 100 3.23 -15.16 -7.32
CA LEU A 100 3.89 -13.89 -7.58
C LEU A 100 4.27 -13.15 -6.29
N LEU A 101 3.40 -13.12 -5.28
CA LEU A 101 3.68 -12.51 -3.99
C LEU A 101 4.81 -13.23 -3.23
N LEU A 102 4.84 -14.56 -3.37
CA LEU A 102 5.80 -15.43 -2.72
C LEU A 102 7.18 -15.31 -3.40
N LYS A 103 7.23 -15.17 -4.72
CA LYS A 103 8.46 -14.89 -5.50
C LYS A 103 8.93 -13.43 -5.39
N ALA A 104 8.06 -12.48 -5.05
CA ALA A 104 8.43 -11.08 -4.91
C ALA A 104 9.20 -10.83 -3.60
N GLY A 105 10.54 -10.74 -3.70
CA GLY A 105 11.40 -10.37 -2.56
C GLY A 105 11.75 -11.52 -1.61
N LEU A 106 11.57 -12.77 -2.07
CA LEU A 106 12.24 -13.95 -1.52
C LEU A 106 13.06 -14.62 -2.62
N GLU A 107 14.20 -15.17 -2.25
CA GLU A 107 15.00 -15.99 -3.16
C GLU A 107 14.23 -17.25 -3.55
N GLU A 108 14.21 -17.58 -4.83
CA GLU A 108 13.53 -18.76 -5.35
C GLU A 108 14.06 -20.06 -4.71
N GLU A 109 15.36 -20.09 -4.39
CA GLU A 109 15.99 -21.21 -3.68
C GLU A 109 15.42 -21.41 -2.27
N LEU A 110 15.22 -20.31 -1.51
CA LEU A 110 14.62 -20.35 -0.18
C LEU A 110 13.20 -20.93 -0.25
N VAL A 111 12.38 -20.40 -1.15
CA VAL A 111 10.99 -20.85 -1.35
C VAL A 111 10.94 -22.34 -1.67
N ASN A 112 11.77 -22.78 -2.63
CA ASN A 112 11.83 -24.17 -3.02
C ASN A 112 12.32 -25.08 -1.89
N SER A 113 13.24 -24.62 -1.04
CA SER A 113 13.70 -25.37 0.13
C SER A 113 12.59 -25.54 1.17
N LEU A 114 11.84 -24.48 1.47
CA LEU A 114 10.73 -24.50 2.43
C LEU A 114 9.57 -25.40 1.95
N LYS A 115 9.24 -25.34 0.66
CA LYS A 115 8.23 -26.23 0.07
C LYS A 115 8.64 -27.71 0.15
N LYS A 116 9.93 -28.02 -0.04
CA LYS A 116 10.48 -29.38 0.14
C LYS A 116 10.43 -29.84 1.60
N GLU A 117 10.56 -28.93 2.55
CA GLU A 117 10.38 -29.22 3.99
C GLU A 117 8.91 -29.44 4.38
N GLY A 118 7.96 -29.17 3.47
CA GLY A 118 6.54 -29.44 3.66
C GLY A 118 5.71 -28.24 4.14
N PHE A 119 6.29 -27.03 4.16
CA PHE A 119 5.55 -25.81 4.51
C PHE A 119 4.59 -25.39 3.38
N SER A 120 3.41 -24.90 3.76
CA SER A 120 2.42 -24.40 2.80
C SER A 120 2.79 -23.02 2.26
N ASP A 121 2.25 -22.70 1.08
CA ASP A 121 2.45 -21.38 0.46
C ASP A 121 1.86 -20.26 1.33
N GLU A 122 0.74 -20.54 2.01
CA GLU A 122 0.10 -19.62 2.96
C GLU A 122 1.00 -19.31 4.15
N ASP A 123 1.64 -20.33 4.74
CA ASP A 123 2.54 -20.14 5.88
C ASP A 123 3.77 -19.31 5.49
N ILE A 124 4.37 -19.63 4.34
CA ILE A 124 5.55 -18.92 3.81
C ILE A 124 5.19 -17.45 3.54
N THR A 125 4.04 -17.21 2.90
CA THR A 125 3.56 -15.86 2.59
C THR A 125 3.29 -15.09 3.87
N TYR A 126 2.64 -15.70 4.86
CA TYR A 126 2.33 -15.07 6.12
C TYR A 126 3.62 -14.70 6.90
N ALA A 127 4.57 -15.62 7.02
CA ALA A 127 5.86 -15.37 7.66
C ALA A 127 6.63 -14.22 6.97
N LYS A 128 6.62 -14.20 5.63
CA LYS A 128 7.19 -13.11 4.85
C LYS A 128 6.52 -11.77 5.13
N MET A 129 5.19 -11.71 5.09
CA MET A 129 4.45 -10.48 5.36
C MET A 129 4.72 -9.95 6.77
N LEU A 130 4.81 -10.86 7.76
CA LEU A 130 5.13 -10.50 9.13
C LEU A 130 6.56 -9.92 9.24
N TYR A 131 7.54 -10.55 8.60
CA TYR A 131 8.91 -10.02 8.52
C TYR A 131 8.93 -8.63 7.87
N ASP A 132 8.35 -8.51 6.66
CA ASP A 132 8.35 -7.26 5.89
C ASP A 132 7.70 -6.12 6.72
N ARG A 133 6.63 -6.42 7.47
CA ARG A 133 5.98 -5.47 8.39
C ARG A 133 6.92 -4.99 9.50
N VAL A 134 7.60 -5.92 10.18
CA VAL A 134 8.49 -5.60 11.30
C VAL A 134 9.74 -4.87 10.83
N GLU A 135 10.34 -5.30 9.72
CA GLU A 135 11.46 -4.62 9.07
C GLU A 135 11.09 -3.18 8.73
N PHE A 136 9.92 -2.97 8.12
CA PHE A 136 9.42 -1.63 7.83
C PHE A 136 9.21 -0.78 9.09
N GLN A 137 8.63 -1.34 10.16
CA GLN A 137 8.46 -0.63 11.43
C GLN A 137 9.80 -0.23 12.05
N LEU A 138 10.81 -1.10 11.99
CA LEU A 138 12.17 -0.79 12.47
C LEU A 138 12.83 0.33 11.65
N GLN A 139 12.66 0.31 10.33
CA GLN A 139 13.13 1.39 9.44
C GLN A 139 12.44 2.72 9.74
N GLN A 140 11.13 2.71 10.02
CA GLN A 140 10.42 3.92 10.44
C GLN A 140 10.97 4.45 11.78
N ILE A 141 11.22 3.55 12.73
CA ILE A 141 11.82 3.89 14.03
C ILE A 141 13.17 4.60 13.85
N GLU A 142 13.97 4.14 12.89
CA GLU A 142 15.25 4.72 12.53
C GLU A 142 15.13 6.10 11.85
N TRP A 143 14.29 6.24 10.80
CA TRP A 143 14.11 7.51 10.09
C TRP A 143 13.69 8.63 11.04
N ASN A 144 12.66 8.38 11.86
CA ASN A 144 12.12 9.41 12.76
C ASN A 144 13.14 9.87 13.81
N ALA A 145 14.15 9.04 14.13
CA ALA A 145 15.25 9.44 15.00
C ALA A 145 16.15 10.51 14.34
N GLU A 146 16.35 10.43 13.03
CA GLU A 146 17.21 11.35 12.27
C GLU A 146 16.51 12.68 11.97
N GLY A 147 15.21 12.65 11.70
CA GLY A 147 14.39 13.85 11.46
C GLY A 147 14.30 14.79 12.66
N SER A 148 14.29 14.25 13.90
CA SER A 148 14.29 15.05 15.13
C SER A 148 15.64 15.70 15.44
N ALA A 149 16.76 15.08 15.03
CA ALA A 149 18.10 15.60 15.29
C ALA A 149 18.46 16.85 14.45
N ALA A 150 17.86 17.00 13.27
CA ALA A 150 18.15 18.10 12.35
C ALA A 150 17.47 19.44 12.69
N ILE A 151 16.44 19.43 13.55
CA ILE A 151 15.65 20.65 13.86
C ILE A 151 16.17 21.36 15.12
N ASN A 152 16.83 20.64 16.03
CA ASN A 152 17.35 21.21 17.28
C ASN A 152 18.86 21.43 17.21
N GLY A 153 19.28 22.47 16.49
CA GLY A 153 20.67 22.94 16.39
C GLY A 153 21.21 23.59 17.66
N THR A 154 21.06 22.95 18.83
CA THR A 154 21.62 23.42 20.11
C THR A 154 22.70 22.47 20.59
N THR A 155 23.87 23.04 20.87
CA THR A 155 25.09 22.38 21.38
C THR A 155 24.95 21.89 22.82
N GLY A 156 24.01 20.97 23.07
CA GLY A 156 23.83 20.36 24.38
C GLY A 156 23.18 18.99 24.26
N GLU A 157 23.98 17.95 24.55
CA GLU A 157 23.66 16.51 24.61
C GLU A 157 22.87 15.89 23.42
N PRO A 158 23.32 14.75 22.87
CA PRO A 158 22.52 14.03 21.88
C PRO A 158 21.15 13.71 22.50
N ASP A 159 20.11 14.17 21.81
CA ASP A 159 18.71 14.08 22.20
C ASP A 159 18.39 12.69 22.78
N LYS A 160 17.69 12.63 23.92
CA LYS A 160 17.39 11.36 24.61
C LYS A 160 16.71 10.35 23.66
N ALA A 161 15.97 10.84 22.67
CA ALA A 161 15.35 10.04 21.61
C ALA A 161 16.36 9.28 20.73
N TYR A 162 17.54 9.84 20.47
CA TYR A 162 18.59 9.22 19.64
C TYR A 162 19.29 8.08 20.38
N ARG A 163 19.51 8.20 21.71
CA ARG A 163 20.02 7.09 22.52
C ARG A 163 18.99 5.98 22.72
N ASP A 164 17.71 6.34 22.79
CA ASP A 164 16.60 5.42 23.07
C ASP A 164 16.26 4.49 21.88
N ASN A 165 16.68 4.84 20.66
CA ASN A 165 16.44 4.02 19.45
C ASN A 165 17.63 3.13 19.05
N GLY A 166 18.78 3.23 19.74
CA GLY A 166 20.01 2.51 19.37
C GLY A 166 19.83 0.99 19.32
N ALA A 167 19.11 0.41 20.29
CA ALA A 167 18.85 -1.03 20.35
C ALA A 167 17.98 -1.54 19.19
N TYR A 168 17.03 -0.72 18.71
CA TYR A 168 16.19 -1.06 17.56
C TYR A 168 17.00 -1.05 16.25
N ARG A 169 17.92 -0.08 16.11
CA ARG A 169 18.85 -0.02 14.97
C ARG A 169 19.79 -1.23 14.95
N GLU A 170 20.36 -1.58 16.10
CA GLU A 170 21.24 -2.75 16.20
C GLU A 170 20.49 -4.04 15.86
N LEU A 171 19.25 -4.19 16.36
CA LEU A 171 18.40 -5.33 16.03
C LEU A 171 18.13 -5.40 14.53
N ALA A 172 17.72 -4.28 13.91
CA ALA A 172 17.46 -4.22 12.47
C ALA A 172 18.69 -4.62 11.65
N ALA A 173 19.88 -4.19 12.06
CA ALA A 173 21.14 -4.52 11.38
C ALA A 173 21.51 -6.02 11.49
N LYS A 174 21.06 -6.72 12.54
CA LYS A 174 21.30 -8.15 12.75
C LYS A 174 20.25 -9.04 12.07
N MET A 175 19.14 -8.49 11.60
CA MET A 175 18.07 -9.27 10.99
C MET A 175 18.48 -9.80 9.62
N ASP A 176 18.23 -11.09 9.41
CA ASP A 176 18.34 -11.73 8.10
C ASP A 176 16.99 -12.33 7.72
N LYS A 177 16.45 -11.88 6.59
CA LYS A 177 15.12 -12.27 6.09
C LYS A 177 14.97 -13.78 5.95
N SER A 178 15.98 -14.42 5.35
CA SER A 178 15.94 -15.85 5.05
C SER A 178 16.02 -16.71 6.32
N ALA A 179 16.85 -16.32 7.28
CA ALA A 179 16.97 -16.96 8.59
C ALA A 179 15.72 -16.74 9.45
N ALA A 180 15.16 -15.53 9.45
CA ALA A 180 13.93 -15.21 10.17
C ALA A 180 12.76 -16.08 9.69
N ILE A 181 12.52 -16.13 8.38
CA ILE A 181 11.43 -16.91 7.79
C ILE A 181 11.60 -18.42 8.07
N ARG A 182 12.81 -18.95 7.90
CA ARG A 182 13.09 -20.35 8.25
C ARG A 182 12.83 -20.65 9.72
N SER A 183 13.27 -19.77 10.61
CA SER A 183 13.10 -19.94 12.06
C SER A 183 11.64 -19.89 12.46
N MET A 184 10.90 -18.90 11.94
CA MET A 184 9.45 -18.76 12.14
C MET A 184 8.70 -20.04 11.78
N LEU A 185 8.95 -20.57 10.57
CA LEU A 185 8.26 -21.75 10.07
C LEU A 185 8.63 -23.03 10.82
N ARG A 186 9.91 -23.22 11.18
CA ARG A 186 10.35 -24.40 11.91
C ARG A 186 9.92 -24.41 13.37
N LEU A 187 9.76 -23.24 13.99
CA LEU A 187 9.44 -23.12 15.41
C LEU A 187 7.95 -22.88 15.69
N LYS A 188 7.12 -22.57 14.68
CA LYS A 188 5.69 -22.21 14.88
C LYS A 188 4.89 -23.26 15.65
N GLU A 189 5.16 -24.55 15.43
CA GLU A 189 4.45 -25.64 16.10
C GLU A 189 4.83 -25.71 17.59
N ASP A 190 6.12 -25.57 17.89
CA ASP A 190 6.67 -25.55 19.25
C ASP A 190 6.21 -24.32 20.04
N MET A 191 6.02 -23.19 19.35
CA MET A 191 5.68 -21.88 19.93
C MET A 191 4.20 -21.55 19.86
N LYS A 192 3.39 -22.41 19.23
CA LYS A 192 1.95 -22.27 18.99
C LYS A 192 1.56 -21.16 18.00
N SER A 193 2.46 -20.26 17.62
CA SER A 193 2.23 -19.28 16.56
C SER A 193 3.52 -18.83 15.88
N ILE A 194 3.36 -18.26 14.67
CA ILE A 194 4.47 -17.70 13.89
C ILE A 194 5.00 -16.43 14.56
N GLU A 195 4.15 -15.63 15.18
CA GLU A 195 4.53 -14.43 15.93
C GLU A 195 5.38 -14.78 17.15
N ALA A 196 5.00 -15.80 17.93
CA ALA A 196 5.79 -16.26 19.07
C ALA A 196 7.14 -16.83 18.63
N ALA A 197 7.18 -17.53 17.49
CA ALA A 197 8.42 -18.00 16.88
C ALA A 197 9.31 -16.82 16.42
N PHE A 198 8.70 -15.75 15.92
CA PHE A 198 9.45 -14.57 15.49
C PHE A 198 9.96 -13.76 16.68
N ASP A 199 9.18 -13.61 17.76
CA ASP A 199 9.65 -13.02 19.02
C ASP A 199 10.86 -13.76 19.58
N GLU A 200 10.89 -15.09 19.47
CA GLU A 200 12.04 -15.89 19.87
C GLU A 200 13.26 -15.63 18.98
N TYR A 201 13.07 -15.52 17.66
CA TYR A 201 14.14 -15.15 16.74
C TYR A 201 14.69 -13.74 17.05
N LEU A 202 13.83 -12.75 17.29
CA LEU A 202 14.27 -11.41 17.69
C LEU A 202 15.04 -11.46 19.02
N SER A 203 14.58 -12.29 19.97
CA SER A 203 15.26 -12.49 21.26
C SER A 203 16.64 -13.13 21.07
N SER A 204 16.77 -14.12 20.20
CA SER A 204 18.05 -14.80 19.97
C SER A 204 19.10 -13.86 19.37
N LEU A 205 18.68 -12.95 18.47
CA LEU A 205 19.57 -11.92 17.92
C LEU A 205 20.07 -10.94 19.00
N GLN A 206 19.19 -10.52 19.91
CA GLN A 206 19.55 -9.59 20.99
C GLN A 206 20.45 -10.24 22.04
N LEU A 207 20.30 -11.55 22.25
CA LEU A 207 21.13 -12.32 23.16
C LEU A 207 22.39 -12.86 22.47
N ASP A 208 22.62 -12.64 21.18
CA ASP A 208 23.70 -13.27 20.39
C ASP A 208 23.73 -14.80 20.60
N ILE A 209 22.58 -15.46 20.47
CA ILE A 209 22.43 -16.93 20.51
C ILE A 209 22.00 -17.40 19.13
N ASP A 210 22.59 -18.50 18.65
CA ASP A 210 22.15 -19.10 17.40
C ASP A 210 20.80 -19.78 17.58
N ILE A 211 19.78 -19.28 16.87
CA ILE A 211 18.42 -19.82 16.89
C ILE A 211 18.36 -21.27 16.38
N ASN A 212 19.30 -21.69 15.54
CA ASN A 212 19.36 -23.07 15.06
C ASN A 212 19.70 -24.06 16.19
N GLU A 213 20.39 -23.61 17.24
CA GLU A 213 20.60 -24.44 18.43
C GLU A 213 19.27 -24.84 19.07
N ARG A 214 18.23 -23.99 19.01
CA ARG A 214 16.91 -24.35 19.53
C ARG A 214 16.32 -25.56 18.81
N ILE A 215 16.60 -25.67 17.51
CA ILE A 215 16.12 -26.75 16.64
C ILE A 215 16.94 -28.03 16.88
N MET A 216 18.25 -27.91 17.10
CA MET A 216 19.16 -29.05 17.27
C MET A 216 19.24 -29.58 18.71
N ASP A 217 19.36 -28.68 19.68
CA ASP A 217 19.46 -28.97 21.11
C ASP A 217 18.73 -27.88 21.92
N LYS A 218 17.43 -28.13 22.09
CA LYS A 218 16.52 -27.24 22.81
C LYS A 218 16.99 -26.93 24.24
N ASN A 219 17.59 -27.89 24.94
CA ASN A 219 17.99 -27.68 26.34
C ASN A 219 19.22 -26.77 26.43
N SER A 220 20.24 -27.04 25.61
CA SER A 220 21.42 -26.15 25.52
C SER A 220 21.02 -24.72 25.17
N TYR A 221 20.09 -24.56 24.23
CA TYR A 221 19.56 -23.25 23.87
C TYR A 221 18.89 -22.54 25.06
N LEU A 222 18.02 -23.23 25.80
CA LEU A 222 17.31 -22.66 26.94
C LEU A 222 18.27 -22.28 28.07
N ASP A 223 19.28 -23.11 28.36
CA ASP A 223 20.29 -22.81 29.38
C ASP A 223 21.10 -21.54 29.02
N LYS A 224 21.51 -21.41 27.76
CA LYS A 224 22.19 -20.19 27.26
C LYS A 224 21.28 -18.97 27.32
N LYS A 225 20.01 -19.14 26.95
CA LYS A 225 19.01 -18.09 26.99
C LYS A 225 18.84 -17.57 28.42
N ASP A 226 18.63 -18.45 29.39
CA ASP A 226 18.43 -18.05 30.79
C ASP A 226 19.65 -17.32 31.37
N GLN A 227 20.87 -17.79 31.06
CA GLN A 227 22.10 -17.12 31.47
C GLN A 227 22.22 -15.70 30.89
N LYS A 228 21.95 -15.53 29.60
CA LYS A 228 22.07 -14.23 28.95
C LYS A 228 20.90 -13.29 29.26
N LEU A 229 19.69 -13.84 29.44
CA LEU A 229 18.51 -13.09 29.83
C LEU A 229 18.67 -12.51 31.24
N PHE A 230 19.35 -13.23 32.14
CA PHE A 230 19.71 -12.71 33.46
C PHE A 230 20.61 -11.47 33.38
N LEU A 231 21.53 -11.42 32.42
CA LEU A 231 22.45 -10.29 32.23
C LEU A 231 21.79 -9.09 31.56
N LEU A 232 20.92 -9.33 30.57
CA LEU A 232 20.26 -8.27 29.80
C LEU A 232 18.99 -7.73 30.49
N GLY A 233 18.31 -8.55 31.29
CA GLY A 233 17.00 -8.26 31.88
C GLY A 233 15.87 -8.54 30.89
N ALA A 234 14.88 -9.35 31.30
CA ALA A 234 13.76 -9.77 30.44
C ALA A 234 12.94 -8.60 29.89
N GLU A 235 12.85 -7.50 30.65
CA GLU A 235 12.15 -6.27 30.26
C GLU A 235 12.81 -5.50 29.11
N ASN A 236 14.08 -5.78 28.83
CA ASN A 236 14.83 -5.10 27.77
C ASN A 236 14.76 -5.81 26.42
N ILE A 237 14.21 -7.03 26.37
CA ILE A 237 14.04 -7.77 25.11
C ILE A 237 12.98 -7.08 24.25
N ILE A 238 13.38 -6.67 23.04
CA ILE A 238 12.53 -6.09 22.01
C ILE A 238 11.76 -7.22 21.33
N THR A 239 10.43 -7.19 21.46
CA THR A 239 9.49 -8.10 20.79
C THR A 239 8.75 -7.35 19.68
N ILE A 240 7.99 -8.08 18.85
CA ILE A 240 7.11 -7.48 17.83
C ILE A 240 6.18 -6.44 18.47
N SER A 241 5.60 -6.76 19.63
CA SER A 241 4.70 -5.85 20.35
C SER A 241 5.40 -4.54 20.74
N LYS A 242 6.66 -4.59 21.16
CA LYS A 242 7.43 -3.39 21.52
C LYS A 242 7.81 -2.56 20.29
N ILE A 243 8.13 -3.22 19.18
CA ILE A 243 8.39 -2.55 17.90
C ILE A 243 7.13 -1.81 17.44
N GLU A 244 5.98 -2.48 17.49
CA GLU A 244 4.70 -1.87 17.13
C GLU A 244 4.34 -0.70 18.03
N GLU A 245 4.44 -0.88 19.35
CA GLU A 245 4.22 0.20 20.33
C GLU A 245 5.12 1.41 20.04
N LYS A 246 6.42 1.16 19.81
CA LYS A 246 7.39 2.23 19.53
C LYS A 246 7.05 2.96 18.22
N ALA A 247 6.71 2.23 17.16
CA ALA A 247 6.33 2.80 15.88
C ALA A 247 5.06 3.67 16.01
N LEU A 248 4.04 3.20 16.74
CA LEU A 248 2.81 3.96 16.99
C LEU A 248 3.07 5.23 17.79
N LEU A 249 3.88 5.15 18.86
CA LEU A 249 4.26 6.32 19.65
C LEU A 249 4.96 7.39 18.81
N GLN A 250 5.79 7.00 17.84
CA GLN A 250 6.44 7.96 16.96
C GLN A 250 5.46 8.62 15.99
N ILE A 251 4.51 7.88 15.42
CA ILE A 251 3.46 8.44 14.56
C ILE A 251 2.62 9.47 15.35
N GLN A 252 2.24 9.15 16.58
CA GLN A 252 1.50 10.06 17.45
C GLN A 252 2.28 11.34 17.73
N ARG A 253 3.58 11.23 18.10
CA ARG A 253 4.44 12.39 18.33
C ARG A 253 4.56 13.26 17.09
N GLY A 254 4.79 12.68 15.92
CA GLY A 254 4.89 13.41 14.66
C GLY A 254 3.63 14.24 14.35
N ASN A 255 2.45 13.69 14.65
CA ASN A 255 1.18 14.38 14.48
C ASN A 255 0.97 15.50 15.52
N SER A 256 1.34 15.29 16.79
CA SER A 256 1.23 16.31 17.84
C SER A 256 2.16 17.50 17.63
N THR A 257 3.40 17.28 17.17
CA THR A 257 4.33 18.38 16.85
C THR A 257 3.90 19.22 15.66
N ALA A 258 3.12 18.67 14.72
CA ALA A 258 2.58 19.41 13.59
C ALA A 258 1.44 20.37 13.98
N SER A 259 0.71 20.07 15.07
CA SER A 259 -0.32 20.96 15.62
C SER A 259 0.25 22.16 16.39
N ASP A 260 1.36 21.99 17.09
CA ASP A 260 1.94 23.06 17.94
C ASP A 260 2.66 24.15 17.14
N PHE A 261 3.13 23.85 15.91
CA PHE A 261 3.79 24.84 15.05
C PHE A 261 2.84 25.90 14.48
N LYS A 262 1.51 25.71 14.56
CA LYS A 262 0.53 26.69 14.06
C LYS A 262 0.04 27.69 15.12
N GLN A 263 0.50 27.61 16.37
CA GLN A 263 -0.01 28.45 17.46
C GLN A 263 1.02 29.40 18.10
N ALA A 264 2.22 29.53 17.53
CA ALA A 264 3.24 30.49 17.97
C ALA A 264 3.33 31.73 17.06
N GLY A 265 2.19 32.30 16.68
CA GLY A 265 2.12 33.40 15.71
C GLY A 265 0.96 34.36 15.94
N THR A 266 0.62 34.68 17.18
CA THR A 266 -0.19 35.86 17.49
C THR A 266 -0.04 36.16 18.97
N ASP A 267 0.62 37.29 19.27
CA ASP A 267 0.43 38.17 20.42
C ASP A 267 1.75 38.82 20.84
N ALA A 268 2.07 39.91 20.13
CA ALA A 268 2.88 41.00 20.68
C ALA A 268 2.34 42.30 20.09
N ASP A 269 1.37 42.84 20.80
CA ASP A 269 0.84 44.21 20.69
C ASP A 269 1.92 45.24 21.06
N GLY A 270 1.91 46.40 20.39
CA GLY A 270 2.81 47.52 20.64
C GLY A 270 3.12 48.37 19.40
N GLY A 271 2.17 49.19 18.93
CA GLY A 271 2.40 50.21 17.88
C GLY A 271 3.18 51.44 18.35
N PRO A 272 3.07 52.62 17.70
CA PRO A 272 2.95 52.93 16.28
C PRO A 272 4.07 53.90 15.82
N ALA A 273 4.46 53.89 14.54
CA ALA A 273 5.23 54.99 13.95
C ALA A 273 4.69 55.34 12.57
N ALA A 274 4.14 56.55 12.50
CA ALA A 274 3.66 57.21 11.30
C ALA A 274 4.81 57.53 10.34
N GLY A 275 4.54 57.43 9.03
CA GLY A 275 5.43 57.95 8.00
C GLY A 275 4.93 57.63 6.60
N LYS A 276 4.14 58.54 6.04
CA LYS A 276 3.71 58.57 4.63
C LYS A 276 4.92 58.47 3.70
N ASP A 277 4.78 57.75 2.60
CA ASP A 277 4.93 58.38 1.29
C ASP A 277 4.21 57.62 0.17
N SER A 278 3.55 58.43 -0.65
CA SER A 278 2.67 58.07 -1.75
C SER A 278 3.50 57.89 -3.02
N LEU A 279 3.36 56.74 -3.69
CA LEU A 279 3.65 56.63 -5.12
C LEU A 279 2.49 55.91 -5.81
N SER A 280 1.59 56.74 -6.31
CA SER A 280 0.65 56.41 -7.39
C SER A 280 1.44 56.03 -8.64
N GLY A 281 1.27 54.78 -9.08
CA GLY A 281 1.69 54.28 -10.38
C GLY A 281 0.58 53.41 -10.95
N THR A 282 -0.26 54.01 -11.80
CA THR A 282 -1.39 53.37 -12.49
C THR A 282 -0.93 52.19 -13.33
N SER A 283 -1.35 50.97 -12.96
CA SER A 283 -1.15 49.75 -13.76
C SER A 283 -2.35 49.56 -14.71
N PRO A 284 -2.15 49.20 -16.00
CA PRO A 284 -3.19 49.15 -17.03
C PRO A 284 -3.89 47.78 -17.08
N LEU A 285 -4.08 47.13 -15.94
CA LEU A 285 -4.74 45.83 -15.85
C LEU A 285 -6.20 46.04 -15.39
N PRO A 286 -7.18 45.37 -16.03
CA PRO A 286 -8.58 45.47 -15.62
C PRO A 286 -8.75 44.92 -14.20
N ASP A 287 -9.46 45.67 -13.35
CA ASP A 287 -9.78 45.29 -11.98
C ASP A 287 -10.49 43.93 -11.95
N MET A 288 -9.84 42.94 -11.32
CA MET A 288 -10.47 41.66 -11.03
C MET A 288 -11.63 41.89 -10.05
N PRO A 289 -12.79 41.23 -10.25
CA PRO A 289 -13.88 41.29 -9.30
C PRO A 289 -13.40 40.76 -7.94
N ASP A 290 -13.69 41.54 -6.90
CA ASP A 290 -13.35 41.27 -5.51
C ASP A 290 -14.13 40.03 -5.04
N ILE A 291 -13.51 38.85 -5.14
CA ILE A 291 -14.09 37.62 -4.62
C ILE A 291 -13.93 37.69 -3.11
N SER A 292 -14.96 38.18 -2.43
CA SER A 292 -15.14 37.98 -0.99
C SER A 292 -14.95 36.49 -0.69
N ALA A 293 -13.76 36.14 -0.20
CA ALA A 293 -13.42 34.81 0.27
C ALA A 293 -14.28 34.50 1.50
N LYS A 294 -15.52 34.07 1.28
CA LYS A 294 -16.27 33.30 2.27
C LYS A 294 -15.52 31.99 2.49
N ASP A 295 -14.61 32.04 3.45
CA ASP A 295 -14.16 30.96 4.32
C ASP A 295 -14.30 29.55 3.72
N LEU A 296 -13.46 29.23 2.72
CA LEU A 296 -13.27 27.87 2.20
C LEU A 296 -12.31 27.09 3.12
N ARG A 297 -12.50 27.16 4.44
CA ARG A 297 -11.84 26.22 5.34
C ARG A 297 -12.54 24.86 5.20
N PRO A 298 -11.78 23.77 4.96
CA PRO A 298 -12.34 22.43 5.00
C PRO A 298 -13.06 22.23 6.33
N LYS A 299 -14.34 21.86 6.30
CA LYS A 299 -15.09 21.54 7.52
C LYS A 299 -14.46 20.32 8.18
N ASN A 300 -14.38 20.34 9.50
CA ASN A 300 -13.88 19.21 10.29
C ASN A 300 -14.89 18.05 10.18
N PRO A 301 -14.47 16.86 9.71
CA PRO A 301 -15.37 15.72 9.53
C PRO A 301 -16.01 15.25 10.85
N THR A 302 -15.37 15.52 11.99
CA THR A 302 -15.91 15.19 13.32
C THR A 302 -17.18 16.00 13.61
N ASP A 303 -17.21 17.27 13.21
CA ASP A 303 -18.35 18.15 13.43
C ASP A 303 -19.51 17.80 12.50
N GLU A 304 -19.21 17.35 11.27
CA GLU A 304 -20.21 16.91 10.29
C GLU A 304 -20.92 15.63 10.75
N ILE A 305 -20.18 14.66 11.28
CA ILE A 305 -20.74 13.42 11.84
C ILE A 305 -21.55 13.71 13.10
N MET A 306 -21.09 14.61 13.98
CA MET A 306 -21.83 14.99 15.19
C MET A 306 -23.13 15.73 14.87
N GLU A 307 -23.16 16.56 13.84
CA GLU A 307 -24.36 17.24 13.37
C GLU A 307 -25.38 16.24 12.79
N GLU A 308 -24.89 15.25 12.03
CA GLU A 308 -25.72 14.17 11.49
C GLU A 308 -26.32 13.29 12.60
N ILE A 309 -25.54 12.93 13.63
CA ILE A 309 -26.03 12.16 14.80
C ILE A 309 -27.10 12.93 15.58
N ARG A 310 -26.95 14.26 15.71
CA ARG A 310 -27.94 15.13 16.37
C ARG A 310 -29.25 15.21 15.59
N GLN A 311 -29.20 15.16 14.25
CA GLN A 311 -30.39 15.15 13.41
C GLN A 311 -31.14 13.81 13.41
N ILE A 312 -30.43 12.71 13.69
CA ILE A 312 -31.00 11.35 13.69
C ILE A 312 -31.53 10.94 15.07
N SER A 313 -31.12 11.59 16.18
CA SER A 313 -31.57 11.24 17.53
C SER A 313 -32.90 11.93 17.91
N PRO A 314 -34.03 11.21 18.08
CA PRO A 314 -35.32 11.79 18.46
C PRO A 314 -35.48 11.79 19.99
N ILE A 315 -34.50 12.27 20.74
CA ILE A 315 -34.59 12.37 22.20
C ILE A 315 -34.27 13.80 22.61
N SER A 316 -35.32 14.59 22.82
CA SER A 316 -35.24 15.85 23.55
C SER A 316 -34.68 15.57 24.95
N PRO A 317 -33.69 16.35 25.44
CA PRO A 317 -33.31 16.28 26.84
C PRO A 317 -34.49 16.73 27.69
N VAL A 318 -34.96 15.83 28.56
CA VAL A 318 -35.84 16.16 29.67
C VAL A 318 -35.02 17.03 30.63
N ASN A 319 -35.42 18.29 30.78
CA ASN A 319 -34.88 19.19 31.80
C ASN A 319 -35.03 18.55 33.19
N ASN A 320 -33.93 18.49 33.94
CA ASN A 320 -33.89 18.57 35.40
C ASN A 320 -32.59 19.27 35.80
#